data_AF-A0A0L0VGM8-F1
#
_entry.id   AF-A0A0L0VGM8-F1
#
_cell.length_a   1.000
_cell.length_b   1.000
_cell.length_c   1.000
_cell.angle_alpha   90.00
_cell.angle_beta   90.00
_cell.angle_gamma   90.00
#
_symmetry.space_group_name_H-M   'P 1'
#
loop_
_entity.id
_entity.type
_entity.pdbx_description
1 polymer ?
#
loop_
_entity_poly.entity_id
_entity_poly.type
_entity_poly.pdbx_seq_one_letter_code
_entity_poly.pdbx_strand_id
1 'polypeptide(L)'
;MAAKLDQTADYLCGAKWAIGRETSVAVNGSKTFADRGPPMVFPAPFGRDLTKEEAYIQKLDASTGASLKLTVLNAQGRVWTMVAGGGASVVYSDAIAAHGFAHELANYGEYSGAPTKGQTFEYAKTILDLMTRGEPHPEGKVLIIGGGIANFTNVAATFGGIIDALKNYKEGLQRHKVKIFVRRGGPNYQEGLKKMRLIGETIGIEIQVFGPDTHISSIVPMALGITKPMSNGVDSAPNGISATHKAPNGTSVTSPPSSATFAATVVPESREEHGVVSFAQGAPAQRPWFRPFDETTRGLVYGLQPRAIQGMLDFDFACGRKIPSVAAMIYPFGGHHVQKFYWGTKETLLPVYATIAEAVKKHPEADTLVNFSSSRSVYQSTLDALEISQIKSIALIAEGVPERHAREILHLAEKKKVIIIGPATVGGIKPGCFRIGNTGGMMDNIIASKLYRPGSVAYVSKSGGMSNELNNILSLTTNGTYEGIAIGGDR
;
A
#
# COMPACT_ATOMS: atom_id res chain seq x y z
N MET A 1 30.43 15.14 20.31
CA MET A 1 30.28 14.34 19.08
C MET A 1 28.80 14.33 18.71
N ALA A 2 28.46 14.58 17.44
CA ALA A 2 27.09 14.46 16.93
C ALA A 2 27.07 13.40 15.83
N ALA A 3 26.08 12.50 15.86
CA ALA A 3 25.98 11.39 14.91
C ALA A 3 24.50 11.07 14.63
N LYS A 4 24.25 10.46 13.46
CA LYS A 4 22.99 9.81 13.11
C LYS A 4 23.32 8.41 12.62
N LEU A 5 22.58 7.42 13.12
CA LEU A 5 22.68 6.04 12.68
C LEU A 5 21.44 5.71 11.86
N ASP A 6 21.64 4.87 10.85
CA ASP A 6 20.53 4.28 10.10
C ASP A 6 19.89 3.18 10.95
N GLN A 7 18.75 3.50 11.57
CA GLN A 7 18.03 2.58 12.47
C GLN A 7 17.58 1.30 11.76
N THR A 8 17.37 1.32 10.44
CA THR A 8 16.95 0.13 9.69
C THR A 8 18.05 -0.94 9.65
N ALA A 9 19.30 -0.55 9.93
CA ALA A 9 20.45 -1.47 10.06
C ALA A 9 20.56 -2.14 11.44
N ASP A 10 19.58 -1.97 12.35
CA ASP A 10 19.62 -2.57 13.69
C ASP A 10 19.78 -4.09 13.66
N TYR A 11 19.12 -4.78 12.73
CA TYR A 11 19.26 -6.24 12.60
C TYR A 11 20.67 -6.70 12.15
N LEU A 12 21.49 -5.80 11.62
CA LEU A 12 22.87 -6.05 11.21
C LEU A 12 23.89 -5.57 12.26
N CYS A 13 23.62 -4.41 12.84
CA CYS A 13 24.59 -3.65 13.64
C CYS A 13 24.21 -3.55 15.13
N GLY A 14 23.01 -3.96 15.52
CA GLY A 14 22.45 -3.79 16.87
C GLY A 14 23.35 -4.38 17.96
N ALA A 15 23.95 -5.56 17.72
CA ALA A 15 24.92 -6.15 18.66
C ALA A 15 26.18 -5.28 18.84
N LYS A 16 26.72 -4.70 17.76
CA LYS A 16 27.87 -3.80 17.83
C LYS A 16 27.50 -2.48 18.51
N TRP A 17 26.31 -1.98 18.23
CA TRP A 17 25.78 -0.79 18.89
C TRP A 17 25.60 -1.00 20.40
N ALA A 18 25.09 -2.15 20.82
CA ALA A 18 24.92 -2.52 22.23
C ALA A 18 26.28 -2.59 22.96
N ILE A 19 27.28 -3.23 22.34
CA ILE A 19 28.65 -3.29 22.88
C ILE A 19 29.24 -1.88 23.03
N GLY A 20 29.06 -1.02 22.02
CA GLY A 20 29.54 0.36 22.07
C GLY A 20 28.88 1.23 23.14
N ARG A 21 27.74 0.80 23.70
CA ARG A 21 27.04 1.45 24.80
C ARG A 21 27.36 0.88 26.17
N GLU A 22 28.16 -0.17 26.26
CA GLU A 22 28.55 -0.76 27.54
C GLU A 22 29.41 0.22 28.36
N THR A 23 29.00 0.51 29.59
CA THR A 23 29.72 1.39 30.52
C THR A 23 30.60 0.64 31.51
N SER A 24 30.54 -0.70 31.55
CA SER A 24 31.41 -1.53 32.39
C SER A 24 32.80 -1.62 31.77
N VAL A 25 33.82 -1.31 32.57
CA VAL A 25 35.24 -1.50 32.21
C VAL A 25 35.44 -2.97 31.85
N ALA A 26 35.77 -3.26 30.59
CA ALA A 26 36.03 -4.62 30.15
C ALA A 26 37.21 -5.21 30.94
N VAL A 27 36.94 -6.17 31.82
CA VAL A 27 37.99 -6.99 32.43
C VAL A 27 38.60 -7.83 31.32
N ASN A 28 39.89 -7.62 31.05
CA ASN A 28 40.66 -8.32 30.02
C ASN A 28 40.46 -9.85 30.13
N GLY A 29 39.91 -10.48 29.08
CA GLY A 29 39.95 -11.94 28.91
C GLY A 29 38.63 -12.69 28.75
N SER A 30 37.45 -12.04 28.80
CA SER A 30 36.17 -12.74 28.57
C SER A 30 35.76 -12.76 27.09
N LYS A 31 35.38 -13.95 26.58
CA LYS A 31 34.87 -14.15 25.22
C LYS A 31 33.64 -13.26 25.00
N THR A 32 33.64 -12.52 23.89
CA THR A 32 32.53 -11.65 23.44
C THR A 32 31.29 -12.48 23.11
N PHE A 33 30.21 -12.30 23.87
CA PHE A 33 28.87 -12.80 23.55
C PHE A 33 28.06 -11.72 22.82
N ALA A 34 27.13 -12.13 21.97
CA ALA A 34 26.31 -11.25 21.13
C ALA A 34 25.32 -10.35 21.91
N ASP A 35 25.09 -10.64 23.19
CA ASP A 35 24.08 -9.98 24.05
C ASP A 35 24.70 -9.08 25.12
N ARG A 36 25.77 -8.35 24.76
CA ARG A 36 26.50 -7.49 25.70
C ARG A 36 26.13 -6.01 25.50
N GLY A 37 25.69 -5.36 26.58
CA GLY A 37 25.35 -3.93 26.63
C GLY A 37 23.88 -3.61 26.31
N PRO A 38 23.39 -2.40 26.65
CA PRO A 38 22.00 -2.00 26.40
C PRO A 38 21.75 -1.70 24.90
N PRO A 39 20.54 -1.96 24.36
CA PRO A 39 20.21 -1.67 22.96
C PRO A 39 20.36 -0.18 22.63
N MET A 40 20.55 0.18 21.36
CA MET A 40 20.70 1.59 20.97
C MET A 40 19.46 2.42 21.34
N VAL A 41 19.66 3.63 21.87
CA VAL A 41 18.57 4.58 22.19
C VAL A 41 18.64 5.75 21.21
N PHE A 42 17.50 6.05 20.60
CA PHE A 42 17.32 7.18 19.70
C PHE A 42 16.58 8.29 20.46
N PRO A 43 17.30 9.30 21.00
CA PRO A 43 16.65 10.35 21.78
C PRO A 43 15.72 11.20 20.92
N ALA A 44 14.66 11.70 21.53
CA ALA A 44 13.79 12.70 20.90
C ALA A 44 14.60 13.99 20.61
N PRO A 45 14.17 14.79 19.61
CA PRO A 45 14.75 16.12 19.38
C PRO A 45 14.65 17.01 20.62
N PHE A 46 15.60 17.94 20.78
CA PHE A 46 15.54 18.92 21.86
C PHE A 46 14.19 19.67 21.87
N GLY A 47 13.61 19.83 23.06
CA GLY A 47 12.29 20.44 23.25
C GLY A 47 11.14 19.45 23.35
N ARG A 48 11.40 18.13 23.25
CA ARG A 48 10.41 17.07 23.50
C ARG A 48 11.03 15.88 24.21
N ASP A 49 10.21 15.22 25.04
CA ASP A 49 10.53 13.91 25.59
C ASP A 49 9.82 12.82 24.79
N LEU A 50 10.44 11.64 24.71
CA LEU A 50 9.80 10.45 24.14
C LEU A 50 8.75 9.94 25.15
N THR A 51 7.48 9.95 24.78
CA THR A 51 6.42 9.50 25.68
C THR A 51 6.40 7.97 25.81
N LYS A 52 5.79 7.46 26.87
CA LYS A 52 5.62 6.01 27.08
C LYS A 52 4.81 5.38 25.94
N GLU A 53 3.86 6.14 25.40
CA GLU A 53 2.99 5.73 24.30
C GLU A 53 3.73 5.72 22.97
N GLU A 54 4.59 6.71 22.70
CA GLU A 54 5.48 6.70 21.52
C GLU A 54 6.41 5.48 21.56
N ALA A 55 7.02 5.19 22.72
CA ALA A 55 7.86 4.01 22.90
C ALA A 55 7.09 2.69 22.73
N TYR A 56 5.83 2.63 23.19
CA TYR A 56 4.96 1.47 23.00
C TYR A 56 4.66 1.21 21.52
N ILE A 57 4.31 2.25 20.76
CA ILE A 57 4.07 2.13 19.32
C ILE A 57 5.34 1.76 18.56
N GLN A 58 6.51 2.34 18.92
CA GLN A 58 7.80 1.94 18.33
C GLN A 58 8.12 0.47 18.58
N LYS A 59 7.79 -0.07 19.76
CA LYS A 59 7.95 -1.50 20.05
C LYS A 59 7.01 -2.36 19.21
N LEU A 60 5.77 -1.92 19.02
CA LEU A 60 4.79 -2.63 18.18
C LEU A 60 5.26 -2.66 16.72
N ASP A 61 5.73 -1.54 16.19
CA ASP A 61 6.31 -1.36 14.86
C ASP A 61 7.49 -2.32 14.61
N ALA A 62 8.46 -2.37 15.54
CA ALA A 62 9.61 -3.26 15.43
C ALA A 62 9.27 -4.76 15.41
N SER A 63 8.07 -5.14 15.86
CA SER A 63 7.60 -6.53 15.92
C SER A 63 6.81 -6.98 14.69
N THR A 64 6.70 -6.13 13.66
CA THR A 64 5.88 -6.41 12.48
C THR A 64 6.53 -5.97 11.17
N GLY A 65 6.02 -6.49 10.05
CA GLY A 65 6.34 -5.99 8.71
C GLY A 65 5.42 -4.85 8.25
N ALA A 66 4.42 -4.47 9.05
CA ALA A 66 3.65 -3.24 8.88
C ALA A 66 4.43 -2.03 9.42
N SER A 67 3.99 -0.82 9.09
CA SER A 67 4.56 0.43 9.62
C SER A 67 3.55 1.06 10.58
N LEU A 68 3.97 1.39 11.79
CA LEU A 68 3.15 1.99 12.86
C LEU A 68 3.94 3.11 13.52
N LYS A 69 3.56 4.36 13.25
CA LYS A 69 4.27 5.55 13.76
C LYS A 69 3.34 6.40 14.59
N LEU A 70 3.85 6.90 15.72
CA LEU A 70 3.16 7.88 16.55
C LEU A 70 4.17 8.90 17.07
N THR A 71 3.73 10.15 17.09
CA THR A 71 4.45 11.29 17.61
C THR A 71 3.42 12.24 18.23
N VAL A 72 3.52 12.49 19.52
CA VAL A 72 2.66 13.43 20.23
C VAL A 72 3.27 14.83 20.09
N LEU A 73 2.51 15.75 19.51
CA LEU A 73 2.91 17.13 19.25
C LEU A 73 2.38 18.07 20.33
N ASN A 74 1.07 17.99 20.59
CA ASN A 74 0.38 18.77 21.60
C ASN A 74 -0.66 17.88 22.29
N ALA A 75 -0.33 17.29 23.45
CA ALA A 75 -1.24 16.38 24.16
C ALA A 75 -2.58 17.04 24.58
N GLN A 76 -2.62 18.37 24.67
CA GLN A 76 -3.83 19.13 24.98
C GLN A 76 -4.63 19.54 23.74
N GLY A 77 -4.05 19.40 22.54
CA GLY A 77 -4.68 19.76 21.28
C GLY A 77 -5.98 18.99 21.04
N ARG A 78 -6.93 19.65 20.39
CA ARG A 78 -8.26 19.07 20.11
C ARG A 78 -8.34 18.26 18.83
N VAL A 79 -7.36 18.38 17.92
CA VAL A 79 -7.37 17.70 16.61
C VAL A 79 -6.46 16.48 16.63
N TRP A 80 -7.05 15.29 16.65
CA TRP A 80 -6.34 14.02 16.64
C TRP A 80 -6.47 13.33 15.28
N THR A 81 -5.41 12.64 14.86
CA THR A 81 -5.36 11.94 13.58
C THR A 81 -5.02 10.47 13.77
N MET A 82 -5.71 9.60 13.04
CA MET A 82 -5.40 8.18 12.91
C MET A 82 -5.49 7.82 11.42
N VAL A 83 -4.46 8.20 10.68
CA VAL A 83 -4.44 8.16 9.22
C VAL A 83 -3.64 6.96 8.73
N ALA A 84 -4.17 6.25 7.74
CA ALA A 84 -3.43 5.14 7.15
C ALA A 84 -2.62 5.53 5.90
N GLY A 85 -1.32 5.24 5.96
CA GLY A 85 -0.34 5.54 4.92
C GLY A 85 0.44 6.82 5.21
N GLY A 86 1.78 6.73 5.26
CA GLY A 86 2.65 7.88 5.52
C GLY A 86 2.50 9.06 4.55
N GLY A 87 2.23 8.82 3.27
CA GLY A 87 1.94 9.92 2.34
C GLY A 87 0.62 10.63 2.65
N ALA A 88 -0.40 9.87 3.05
CA ALA A 88 -1.69 10.45 3.40
C ALA A 88 -1.62 11.20 4.73
N SER A 89 -0.92 10.68 5.75
CA SER A 89 -0.81 11.35 7.05
C SER A 89 -0.19 12.74 6.94
N VAL A 90 0.80 12.91 6.05
CA VAL A 90 1.35 14.23 5.70
C VAL A 90 0.29 15.12 5.07
N VAL A 91 -0.44 14.64 4.05
CA VAL A 91 -1.51 15.41 3.38
C VAL A 91 -2.61 15.86 4.35
N TYR A 92 -3.02 15.00 5.30
CA TYR A 92 -3.99 15.38 6.32
C TYR A 92 -3.42 16.42 7.29
N SER A 93 -2.15 16.27 7.70
CA SER A 93 -1.48 17.23 8.59
C SER A 93 -1.34 18.61 7.92
N ASP A 94 -0.94 18.63 6.65
CA ASP A 94 -0.85 19.84 5.82
C ASP A 94 -2.22 20.50 5.67
N ALA A 95 -3.27 19.71 5.42
CA ALA A 95 -4.63 20.24 5.34
C ALA A 95 -5.08 20.87 6.68
N ILE A 96 -4.79 20.24 7.83
CA ILE A 96 -5.12 20.80 9.15
C ILE A 96 -4.35 22.11 9.38
N ALA A 97 -3.05 22.13 9.07
CA ALA A 97 -2.22 23.31 9.21
C ALA A 97 -2.67 24.46 8.28
N ALA A 98 -3.00 24.15 7.02
CA ALA A 98 -3.47 25.12 6.04
C ALA A 98 -4.81 25.78 6.43
N HIS A 99 -5.63 25.11 7.24
CA HIS A 99 -6.84 25.67 7.80
C HIS A 99 -6.63 26.42 9.13
N GLY A 100 -5.38 26.60 9.58
CA GLY A 100 -5.03 27.38 10.77
C GLY A 100 -4.98 26.60 12.09
N PHE A 101 -5.13 25.27 12.05
CA PHE A 101 -5.23 24.42 13.25
C PHE A 101 -3.92 23.69 13.60
N ALA A 102 -2.78 24.14 13.10
CA ALA A 102 -1.48 23.53 13.41
C ALA A 102 -1.18 23.49 14.92
N HIS A 103 -1.59 24.54 15.66
CA HIS A 103 -1.42 24.64 17.11
C HIS A 103 -2.32 23.68 17.89
N GLU A 104 -3.43 23.24 17.29
CA GLU A 104 -4.39 22.28 17.86
C GLU A 104 -4.13 20.82 17.43
N LEU A 105 -3.17 20.60 16.52
CA LEU A 105 -2.82 19.27 16.05
C LEU A 105 -2.09 18.50 17.15
N ALA A 106 -2.76 17.48 17.69
CA ALA A 106 -2.30 16.80 18.87
C ALA A 106 -1.21 15.76 18.58
N ASN A 107 -1.30 15.10 17.43
CA ASN A 107 -0.37 14.04 17.05
C ASN A 107 -0.09 14.02 15.54
N TYR A 108 1.10 13.54 15.20
CA TYR A 108 1.44 13.05 13.87
C TYR A 108 1.69 11.55 13.96
N GLY A 109 1.17 10.78 13.01
CA GLY A 109 1.33 9.34 13.01
C GLY A 109 0.68 8.71 11.80
N GLU A 110 1.01 7.45 11.57
CA GLU A 110 0.40 6.66 10.53
C GLU A 110 0.39 5.16 10.87
N TYR A 111 -0.49 4.43 10.18
CA TYR A 111 -0.41 2.98 10.09
C TYR A 111 -0.48 2.52 8.63
N SER A 112 0.42 1.64 8.21
CA SER A 112 0.49 1.15 6.83
C SER A 112 1.16 -0.23 6.74
N GLY A 113 1.36 -0.76 5.52
CA GLY A 113 1.91 -2.11 5.35
C GLY A 113 0.95 -3.25 5.72
N ALA A 114 -0.36 -2.98 5.71
CA ALA A 114 -1.43 -3.95 6.04
C ALA A 114 -1.32 -4.56 7.45
N PRO A 115 -1.40 -3.75 8.52
CA PRO A 115 -1.40 -4.27 9.88
C PRO A 115 -2.62 -5.16 10.13
N THR A 116 -2.46 -6.09 11.06
CA THR A 116 -3.53 -6.97 11.50
C THR A 116 -4.60 -6.21 12.29
N LYS A 117 -5.76 -6.84 12.48
CA LYS A 117 -6.82 -6.33 13.37
C LYS A 117 -6.29 -6.02 14.77
N GLY A 118 -5.50 -6.92 15.36
CA GLY A 118 -4.95 -6.76 16.71
C GLY A 118 -3.95 -5.60 16.83
N GLN A 119 -3.06 -5.45 15.84
CA GLN A 119 -2.14 -4.32 15.81
C GLN A 119 -2.87 -2.98 15.64
N THR A 120 -3.88 -2.95 14.77
CA THR A 120 -4.70 -1.75 14.59
C THR A 120 -5.49 -1.41 15.85
N PHE A 121 -5.97 -2.42 16.58
CA PHE A 121 -6.61 -2.24 17.88
C PHE A 121 -5.67 -1.60 18.90
N GLU A 122 -4.45 -2.13 19.09
CA GLU A 122 -3.50 -1.54 20.05
C GLU A 122 -3.10 -0.12 19.66
N TYR A 123 -2.87 0.14 18.36
CA TYR A 123 -2.58 1.49 17.86
C TYR A 123 -3.74 2.47 18.14
N ALA A 124 -4.97 2.07 17.78
CA ALA A 124 -6.15 2.89 18.00
C ALA A 124 -6.38 3.14 19.49
N LYS A 125 -6.31 2.08 20.32
CA LYS A 125 -6.41 2.17 21.78
C LYS A 125 -5.44 3.19 22.37
N THR A 126 -4.18 3.21 21.92
CA THR A 126 -3.20 4.20 22.40
C THR A 126 -3.62 5.64 22.08
N ILE A 127 -4.13 5.90 20.88
CA ILE A 127 -4.63 7.24 20.50
C ILE A 127 -5.87 7.62 21.31
N LEU A 128 -6.84 6.71 21.44
CA LEU A 128 -8.09 6.95 22.16
C LEU A 128 -7.82 7.20 23.65
N ASP A 129 -6.87 6.47 24.23
CA ASP A 129 -6.41 6.71 25.59
C ASP A 129 -5.83 8.12 25.74
N LEU A 130 -4.84 8.48 24.92
CA LEU A 130 -4.21 9.81 24.97
C LEU A 130 -5.22 10.95 24.83
N MET A 131 -6.15 10.85 23.87
CA MET A 131 -7.10 11.92 23.60
C MET A 131 -8.21 12.05 24.66
N THR A 132 -8.40 11.04 25.50
CA THR A 132 -9.43 11.02 26.57
C THR A 132 -8.86 11.21 27.98
N ARG A 133 -7.60 11.66 28.10
CA ARG A 133 -6.98 12.09 29.36
C ARG A 133 -7.32 13.54 29.71
N GLY A 134 -7.29 13.83 31.01
CA GLY A 134 -7.39 15.19 31.55
C GLY A 134 -8.81 15.75 31.56
N GLU A 135 -8.90 17.07 31.58
CA GLU A 135 -10.18 17.77 31.52
C GLU A 135 -10.69 17.91 30.07
N PRO A 136 -12.01 17.85 29.83
CA PRO A 136 -12.58 18.05 28.51
C PRO A 136 -12.18 19.40 27.90
N HIS A 137 -11.80 19.38 26.63
CA HIS A 137 -11.57 20.60 25.87
C HIS A 137 -12.90 21.37 25.72
N PRO A 138 -12.95 22.71 25.92
CA PRO A 138 -14.21 23.48 25.87
C PRO A 138 -15.01 23.27 24.57
N GLU A 139 -14.32 23.16 23.44
CA GLU A 139 -14.90 22.95 22.10
C GLU A 139 -15.05 21.46 21.72
N GLY A 140 -14.88 20.55 22.68
CA GLY A 140 -14.71 19.12 22.41
C GLY A 140 -13.46 18.83 21.58
N LYS A 141 -13.29 17.56 21.19
CA LYS A 141 -12.17 17.10 20.35
C LYS A 141 -12.68 16.44 19.08
N VAL A 142 -11.81 16.35 18.07
CA VAL A 142 -12.10 15.67 16.81
C VAL A 142 -11.06 14.61 16.51
N LEU A 143 -11.51 13.46 16.01
CA LEU A 143 -10.66 12.37 15.55
C LEU A 143 -10.86 12.16 14.05
N ILE A 144 -9.80 12.36 13.28
CA ILE A 144 -9.79 12.16 11.83
C ILE A 144 -9.20 10.79 11.53
N ILE A 145 -10.06 9.84 11.14
CA ILE A 145 -9.70 8.49 10.71
C ILE A 145 -9.65 8.46 9.19
N GLY A 146 -8.52 8.90 8.65
CA GLY A 146 -8.36 9.18 7.22
C GLY A 146 -7.48 8.21 6.46
N GLY A 147 -7.35 8.48 5.17
CA GLY A 147 -6.23 8.03 4.35
C GLY A 147 -6.60 7.81 2.88
N GLY A 148 -5.59 7.52 2.07
CA GLY A 148 -5.76 7.23 0.66
C GLY A 148 -6.46 5.90 0.40
N ILE A 149 -6.77 5.62 -0.87
CA ILE A 149 -7.29 4.30 -1.29
C ILE A 149 -6.17 3.26 -1.16
N ALA A 150 -6.33 2.29 -0.26
CA ALA A 150 -5.30 1.27 -0.03
C ALA A 150 -5.15 0.34 -1.24
N ASN A 151 -3.90 -0.07 -1.51
CA ASN A 151 -3.61 -1.09 -2.52
C ASN A 151 -3.86 -2.51 -1.97
N PHE A 152 -3.34 -2.84 -0.78
CA PHE A 152 -3.37 -4.20 -0.23
C PHE A 152 -3.86 -4.30 1.22
N THR A 153 -3.97 -3.18 1.94
CA THR A 153 -4.51 -3.19 3.30
C THR A 153 -5.99 -3.55 3.30
N ASN A 154 -6.36 -4.57 4.06
CA ASN A 154 -7.76 -4.94 4.28
C ASN A 154 -8.44 -3.93 5.22
N VAL A 155 -9.30 -3.09 4.66
CA VAL A 155 -9.98 -2.01 5.39
C VAL A 155 -10.97 -2.60 6.41
N ALA A 156 -11.69 -3.68 6.08
CA ALA A 156 -12.60 -4.31 7.03
C ALA A 156 -11.86 -4.85 8.28
N ALA A 157 -10.69 -5.46 8.10
CA ALA A 157 -9.89 -5.98 9.22
C ALA A 157 -9.34 -4.87 10.10
N THR A 158 -8.74 -3.84 9.50
CA THR A 158 -8.18 -2.69 10.23
C THR A 158 -9.27 -1.90 10.95
N PHE A 159 -10.39 -1.61 10.28
CA PHE A 159 -11.53 -0.94 10.92
C PHE A 159 -12.16 -1.80 12.01
N GLY A 160 -12.13 -3.13 11.89
CA GLY A 160 -12.51 -4.02 12.98
C GLY A 160 -11.71 -3.77 14.27
N GLY A 161 -10.40 -3.51 14.15
CA GLY A 161 -9.55 -3.20 15.31
C GLY A 161 -9.85 -1.83 15.90
N ILE A 162 -10.07 -0.82 15.04
CA ILE A 162 -10.49 0.53 15.45
C ILE A 162 -11.83 0.48 16.18
N ILE A 163 -12.82 -0.24 15.64
CA ILE A 163 -14.16 -0.36 16.22
C ILE A 163 -14.10 -1.01 17.61
N ASP A 164 -13.28 -2.04 17.79
CA ASP A 164 -13.09 -2.67 19.10
C ASP A 164 -12.46 -1.69 20.10
N ALA A 165 -11.52 -0.85 19.67
CA ALA A 165 -10.96 0.21 20.51
C ALA A 165 -12.00 1.29 20.86
N LEU A 166 -12.82 1.73 19.89
CA LEU A 166 -13.89 2.71 20.12
C LEU A 166 -14.90 2.22 21.18
N LYS A 167 -15.25 0.93 21.16
CA LYS A 167 -16.12 0.33 22.19
C LYS A 167 -15.49 0.43 23.58
N ASN A 168 -14.19 0.15 23.69
CA ASN A 168 -13.48 0.15 24.97
C ASN A 168 -13.34 1.55 25.58
N TYR A 169 -13.31 2.59 24.74
CA TYR A 169 -13.11 3.98 25.18
C TYR A 169 -14.39 4.85 25.11
N LYS A 170 -15.57 4.23 24.95
CA LYS A 170 -16.84 4.96 24.74
C LYS A 170 -17.09 6.06 25.78
N GLU A 171 -16.85 5.78 27.07
CA GLU A 171 -17.13 6.71 28.17
C GLU A 171 -16.21 7.93 28.12
N GLY A 172 -14.92 7.69 27.88
CA GLY A 172 -13.93 8.75 27.69
C GLY A 172 -14.28 9.63 26.48
N LEU A 173 -14.66 9.01 25.36
CA LEU A 173 -15.02 9.72 24.13
C LEU A 173 -16.29 10.57 24.30
N GLN A 174 -17.31 10.05 24.99
CA GLN A 174 -18.52 10.80 25.35
C GLN A 174 -18.21 11.97 26.28
N ARG A 175 -17.46 11.73 27.36
CA ARG A 175 -17.04 12.77 28.32
C ARG A 175 -16.30 13.92 27.63
N HIS A 176 -15.44 13.61 26.67
CA HIS A 176 -14.64 14.60 25.94
C HIS A 176 -15.35 15.18 24.70
N LYS A 177 -16.63 14.84 24.49
CA LYS A 177 -17.44 15.29 23.35
C LYS A 177 -16.73 15.07 22.01
N VAL A 178 -16.13 13.90 21.85
CA VAL A 178 -15.36 13.57 20.64
C VAL A 178 -16.29 13.41 19.45
N LYS A 179 -15.92 14.02 18.32
CA LYS A 179 -16.55 13.77 17.01
C LYS A 179 -15.57 13.06 16.10
N ILE A 180 -16.03 12.10 15.31
CA ILE A 180 -15.17 11.27 14.47
C ILE A 180 -15.51 11.47 13.00
N PHE A 181 -14.49 11.68 12.17
CA PHE A 181 -14.62 11.85 10.73
C PHE A 181 -13.79 10.81 10.02
N VAL A 182 -14.42 10.05 9.14
CA VAL A 182 -13.84 8.85 8.54
C VAL A 182 -13.85 8.97 7.03
N ARG A 183 -12.70 8.80 6.37
CA ARG A 183 -12.61 8.68 4.91
C ARG A 183 -11.61 7.59 4.56
N ARG A 184 -12.08 6.54 3.88
CA ARG A 184 -11.21 5.44 3.47
C ARG A 184 -11.70 4.69 2.24
N GLY A 185 -10.76 4.22 1.42
CA GLY A 185 -10.98 3.25 0.34
C GLY A 185 -9.95 2.13 0.36
N GLY A 186 -10.13 1.12 -0.50
CA GLY A 186 -9.24 -0.03 -0.65
C GLY A 186 -9.95 -1.37 -0.38
N PRO A 187 -9.22 -2.50 -0.34
CA PRO A 187 -9.81 -3.83 -0.18
C PRO A 187 -10.83 -3.93 0.98
N ASN A 188 -12.06 -4.35 0.66
CA ASN A 188 -13.19 -4.53 1.58
C ASN A 188 -13.62 -3.24 2.32
N TYR A 189 -13.41 -2.06 1.74
CA TYR A 189 -13.75 -0.80 2.41
C TYR A 189 -15.24 -0.65 2.71
N GLN A 190 -16.12 -1.13 1.82
CA GLN A 190 -17.58 -0.99 1.98
C GLN A 190 -18.05 -1.63 3.29
N GLU A 191 -17.53 -2.80 3.63
CA GLU A 191 -17.82 -3.48 4.90
C GLU A 191 -17.26 -2.70 6.10
N GLY A 192 -16.02 -2.23 6.00
CA GLY A 192 -15.39 -1.41 7.03
C GLY A 192 -16.18 -0.14 7.32
N LEU A 193 -16.53 0.63 6.28
CA LEU A 193 -17.31 1.86 6.39
C LEU A 193 -18.72 1.59 6.97
N LYS A 194 -19.38 0.51 6.52
CA LYS A 194 -20.70 0.12 7.07
C LYS A 194 -20.62 -0.13 8.57
N LYS A 195 -19.64 -0.91 9.02
CA LYS A 195 -19.44 -1.20 10.45
C LYS A 195 -19.09 0.07 11.26
N MET A 196 -18.35 1.00 10.65
CA MET A 196 -18.00 2.27 11.28
C MET A 196 -19.19 3.22 11.45
N ARG A 197 -20.18 3.19 10.54
CA ARG A 197 -21.44 3.93 10.70
C ARG A 197 -22.26 3.38 11.86
N LEU A 198 -22.44 2.06 11.89
CA LEU A 198 -23.25 1.37 12.91
C LEU A 198 -22.70 1.53 14.33
N ILE A 199 -21.36 1.59 14.49
CA ILE A 199 -20.79 1.74 15.82
C ILE A 199 -21.09 3.10 16.43
N GLY A 200 -21.15 4.18 15.64
CA GLY A 200 -21.45 5.53 16.13
C GLY A 200 -22.81 5.60 16.83
N GLU A 201 -23.84 4.99 16.23
CA GLU A 201 -25.17 4.84 16.83
C GLU A 201 -25.13 4.03 18.13
N THR A 202 -24.36 2.93 18.13
CA THR A 202 -24.26 2.01 19.27
C THR A 202 -23.58 2.65 20.48
N ILE A 203 -22.55 3.46 20.26
CA ILE A 203 -21.78 4.10 21.34
C ILE A 203 -22.22 5.54 21.63
N GLY A 204 -23.23 6.07 20.91
CA GLY A 204 -23.75 7.42 21.12
C GLY A 204 -22.75 8.52 20.79
N ILE A 205 -21.92 8.34 19.77
CA ILE A 205 -20.89 9.30 19.34
C ILE A 205 -21.14 9.67 17.87
N GLU A 206 -20.98 10.96 17.54
CA GLU A 206 -21.10 11.44 16.17
C GLU A 206 -19.94 10.90 15.32
N ILE A 207 -20.26 10.04 14.34
CA ILE A 207 -19.30 9.51 13.37
C ILE A 207 -19.80 9.78 11.95
N GLN A 208 -19.09 10.62 11.21
CA GLN A 208 -19.38 10.90 9.79
C GLN A 208 -18.46 10.05 8.90
N VAL A 209 -19.04 9.26 8.00
CA VAL A 209 -18.31 8.22 7.26
C VAL A 209 -18.45 8.36 5.75
N PHE A 210 -17.29 8.57 5.11
CA PHE A 210 -17.12 8.87 3.69
C PHE A 210 -16.28 7.82 2.97
N GLY A 211 -16.57 7.60 1.69
CA GLY A 211 -15.86 6.66 0.82
C GLY A 211 -14.83 7.31 -0.10
N PRO A 212 -14.32 6.55 -1.09
CA PRO A 212 -13.36 7.05 -2.08
C PRO A 212 -13.97 8.07 -3.06
N ASP A 213 -15.29 8.15 -3.12
CA ASP A 213 -16.08 9.18 -3.83
C ASP A 213 -15.92 10.57 -3.21
N THR A 214 -15.55 10.65 -1.94
CA THR A 214 -15.17 11.92 -1.29
C THR A 214 -13.67 12.16 -1.41
N HIS A 215 -13.28 13.37 -1.80
CA HIS A 215 -11.86 13.75 -1.90
C HIS A 215 -11.14 13.58 -0.55
N ILE A 216 -9.91 13.08 -0.59
CA ILE A 216 -9.16 12.59 0.59
C ILE A 216 -9.17 13.59 1.76
N SER A 217 -8.89 14.85 1.52
CA SER A 217 -8.78 15.88 2.56
C SER A 217 -10.08 16.61 2.87
N SER A 218 -11.20 16.33 2.18
CA SER A 218 -12.44 17.09 2.37
C SER A 218 -13.07 16.92 3.74
N ILE A 219 -12.76 15.83 4.45
CA ILE A 219 -13.23 15.62 5.82
C ILE A 219 -12.51 16.52 6.85
N VAL A 220 -11.39 17.13 6.50
CA VAL A 220 -10.63 18.02 7.40
C VAL A 220 -11.42 19.30 7.70
N PRO A 221 -11.82 20.14 6.72
CA PRO A 221 -12.62 21.32 7.02
C PRO A 221 -13.97 20.97 7.67
N MET A 222 -14.58 19.83 7.32
CA MET A 222 -15.79 19.33 7.99
C MET A 222 -15.54 19.06 9.48
N ALA A 223 -14.45 18.38 9.82
CA ALA A 223 -14.06 18.10 11.20
C ALA A 223 -13.75 19.38 11.99
N LEU A 224 -13.13 20.36 11.34
CA LEU A 224 -12.77 21.64 11.95
C LEU A 224 -13.96 22.61 12.07
N GLY A 225 -15.15 22.25 11.59
CA GLY A 225 -16.34 23.10 11.64
C GLY A 225 -16.28 24.28 10.67
N ILE A 226 -15.46 24.20 9.62
CA ILE A 226 -15.26 25.26 8.64
C ILE A 226 -16.33 25.14 7.55
N THR A 227 -17.36 25.96 7.65
CA THR A 227 -18.42 26.11 6.63
C THR A 227 -18.02 27.16 5.59
N LYS A 228 -17.07 26.84 4.70
CA LYS A 228 -16.94 27.57 3.43
C LYS A 228 -17.73 26.84 2.34
N PRO A 229 -18.39 27.55 1.41
CA PRO A 229 -18.90 26.90 0.20
C PRO A 229 -17.69 26.29 -0.50
N MET A 230 -17.70 24.97 -0.71
CA MET A 230 -16.73 24.36 -1.61
C MET A 230 -16.87 25.08 -2.96
N SER A 231 -15.80 25.70 -3.44
CA SER A 231 -15.74 26.09 -4.85
C SER A 231 -15.93 24.81 -5.66
N ASN A 232 -17.01 24.76 -6.44
CA ASN A 232 -17.43 23.61 -7.25
C ASN A 232 -16.25 22.82 -7.82
N GLY A 233 -15.95 21.68 -7.19
CA GLY A 233 -15.04 20.67 -7.65
C GLY A 233 -15.84 19.39 -7.87
N VAL A 234 -16.32 19.24 -9.11
CA VAL A 234 -16.95 18.05 -9.71
C VAL A 234 -18.17 17.51 -8.95
N ASP A 235 -19.35 17.95 -9.40
CA ASP A 235 -20.63 17.31 -9.09
C ASP A 235 -20.55 15.80 -9.37
N SER A 236 -20.47 15.01 -8.31
CA SER A 236 -20.76 13.59 -8.36
C SER A 236 -22.24 13.44 -8.02
N ALA A 237 -23.10 13.55 -9.03
CA ALA A 237 -24.52 13.22 -8.86
C ALA A 237 -24.66 11.76 -8.38
N PRO A 238 -25.57 11.46 -7.45
CA PRO A 238 -25.79 10.09 -7.00
C PRO A 238 -26.54 9.34 -8.10
N ASN A 239 -25.83 8.51 -8.88
CA ASN A 239 -26.47 7.52 -9.74
C ASN A 239 -27.04 6.37 -8.89
N GLY A 240 -28.16 6.64 -8.23
CA GLY A 240 -29.11 5.61 -7.83
C GLY A 240 -29.90 5.17 -9.04
N ILE A 241 -29.57 4.01 -9.62
CA ILE A 241 -30.38 3.41 -10.68
C ILE A 241 -31.62 2.80 -10.02
N SER A 242 -32.73 3.53 -10.05
CA SER A 242 -34.07 2.97 -9.97
C SER A 242 -34.71 3.12 -11.34
N ALA A 243 -34.77 2.03 -12.11
CA ALA A 243 -35.34 2.04 -13.45
C ALA A 243 -36.68 1.29 -13.46
N THR A 244 -37.76 2.04 -13.29
CA THR A 244 -39.09 1.66 -13.75
C THR A 244 -39.53 2.69 -14.78
N HIS A 245 -39.43 2.41 -16.08
CA HIS A 245 -40.23 3.13 -17.06
C HIS A 245 -40.65 2.29 -18.27
N LYS A 246 -41.95 2.42 -18.56
CA LYS A 246 -42.71 1.89 -19.69
C LYS A 246 -42.24 2.48 -21.02
N ALA A 247 -42.35 1.67 -22.07
CA ALA A 247 -42.03 2.01 -23.45
C ALA A 247 -43.05 2.95 -24.12
N PRO A 248 -42.61 3.76 -25.09
CA PRO A 248 -43.41 4.12 -26.25
C PRO A 248 -42.78 3.71 -27.59
N ASN A 249 -43.66 3.50 -28.57
CA ASN A 249 -43.44 2.91 -29.88
C ASN A 249 -42.61 3.76 -30.87
N GLY A 250 -41.71 3.08 -31.59
CA GLY A 250 -41.69 3.02 -33.06
C GLY A 250 -41.21 4.23 -33.88
N THR A 251 -40.01 4.13 -34.47
CA THR A 251 -39.86 4.03 -35.94
C THR A 251 -38.42 3.63 -36.31
N SER A 252 -38.35 2.75 -37.30
CA SER A 252 -37.21 1.94 -37.71
C SER A 252 -36.29 2.65 -38.70
N VAL A 253 -34.99 2.73 -38.38
CA VAL A 253 -33.93 2.86 -39.38
C VAL A 253 -32.93 1.73 -39.13
N THR A 254 -32.74 0.93 -40.16
CA THR A 254 -32.01 -0.34 -40.19
C THR A 254 -30.50 -0.12 -40.28
N SER A 255 -29.76 -0.67 -39.32
CA SER A 255 -28.32 -0.93 -39.39
C SER A 255 -28.05 -2.32 -38.78
N PRO A 256 -27.04 -3.07 -39.27
CA PRO A 256 -26.95 -4.52 -39.11
C PRO A 256 -26.66 -4.95 -37.67
N PRO A 257 -26.98 -6.21 -37.28
CA PRO A 257 -26.97 -6.61 -35.88
C PRO A 257 -25.54 -6.82 -35.37
N SER A 258 -25.09 -5.96 -34.46
CA SER A 258 -23.94 -6.25 -33.59
C SER A 258 -24.41 -7.06 -32.38
N SER A 259 -24.70 -8.35 -32.60
CA SER A 259 -24.76 -9.33 -31.50
C SER A 259 -23.33 -9.80 -31.22
N ALA A 260 -22.56 -9.02 -30.46
CA ALA A 260 -21.29 -9.47 -29.89
C ALA A 260 -21.51 -9.71 -28.39
N THR A 261 -21.94 -10.94 -28.10
CA THR A 261 -21.80 -11.59 -26.80
C THR A 261 -20.35 -11.42 -26.32
N PHE A 262 -20.11 -11.10 -25.05
CA PHE A 262 -18.79 -11.11 -24.40
C PHE A 262 -18.26 -12.55 -24.23
N ALA A 263 -18.15 -13.28 -25.34
CA ALA A 263 -17.43 -14.53 -25.42
C ALA A 263 -16.03 -14.21 -25.95
N ALA A 264 -15.08 -13.98 -25.04
CA ALA A 264 -13.67 -13.94 -25.39
C ALA A 264 -13.29 -15.31 -25.97
N THR A 265 -13.05 -15.35 -27.28
CA THR A 265 -12.55 -16.52 -27.99
C THR A 265 -11.19 -16.90 -27.40
N VAL A 266 -11.00 -18.17 -27.08
CA VAL A 266 -9.71 -18.74 -26.67
C VAL A 266 -8.66 -18.33 -27.72
N VAL A 267 -7.60 -17.68 -27.26
CA VAL A 267 -6.52 -17.14 -28.11
C VAL A 267 -5.78 -18.31 -28.78
N PRO A 268 -5.41 -18.23 -30.07
CA PRO A 268 -4.82 -19.33 -30.84
C PRO A 268 -3.48 -19.90 -30.33
N GLU A 269 -2.84 -19.30 -29.32
CA GLU A 269 -1.54 -19.72 -28.75
C GLU A 269 -1.64 -20.44 -27.40
N SER A 270 -2.85 -20.59 -26.84
CA SER A 270 -3.06 -21.32 -25.58
C SER A 270 -3.55 -22.74 -25.82
N ARG A 271 -3.02 -23.71 -25.07
CA ARG A 271 -3.53 -25.09 -25.08
C ARG A 271 -4.36 -25.32 -23.82
N GLU A 272 -5.59 -25.79 -24.00
CA GLU A 272 -6.49 -26.16 -22.93
C GLU A 272 -6.59 -27.68 -22.84
N GLU A 273 -6.17 -28.22 -21.71
CA GLU A 273 -6.26 -29.65 -21.41
C GLU A 273 -6.86 -29.80 -20.01
N HIS A 274 -7.90 -30.62 -19.87
CA HIS A 274 -8.56 -30.91 -18.59
C HIS A 274 -8.99 -29.66 -17.78
N GLY A 275 -9.39 -28.58 -18.44
CA GLY A 275 -9.80 -27.33 -17.79
C GLY A 275 -8.65 -26.43 -17.31
N VAL A 276 -7.41 -26.81 -17.61
CA VAL A 276 -6.19 -26.02 -17.36
C VAL A 276 -5.71 -25.40 -18.66
N VAL A 277 -5.50 -24.09 -18.65
CA VAL A 277 -4.92 -23.33 -19.75
C VAL A 277 -3.41 -23.23 -19.57
N SER A 278 -2.67 -23.53 -20.63
CA SER A 278 -1.23 -23.35 -20.73
C SER A 278 -0.89 -22.37 -21.84
N PHE A 279 0.20 -21.63 -21.67
CA PHE A 279 0.62 -20.57 -22.58
C PHE A 279 1.99 -20.91 -23.18
N ALA A 280 2.15 -20.67 -24.48
CA ALA A 280 3.42 -20.86 -25.15
C ALA A 280 4.48 -19.88 -24.62
N GLN A 281 5.74 -20.33 -24.62
CA GLN A 281 6.88 -19.47 -24.29
C GLN A 281 7.22 -18.58 -25.48
N GLY A 282 7.51 -17.32 -25.18
CA GLY A 282 7.81 -16.30 -26.18
C GLY A 282 9.32 -16.14 -26.44
N ALA A 283 9.64 -15.32 -27.43
CA ALA A 283 10.99 -14.80 -27.60
C ALA A 283 11.29 -13.71 -26.54
N PRO A 284 12.58 -13.42 -26.27
CA PRO A 284 12.96 -12.29 -25.42
C PRO A 284 12.34 -10.98 -25.90
N ALA A 285 11.78 -10.20 -24.98
CA ALA A 285 11.22 -8.89 -25.30
C ALA A 285 12.30 -7.93 -25.79
N GLN A 286 12.02 -7.20 -26.88
CA GLN A 286 12.86 -6.09 -27.34
C GLN A 286 12.13 -4.78 -27.09
N ARG A 287 12.55 -4.07 -26.03
CA ARG A 287 11.96 -2.78 -25.64
C ARG A 287 13.03 -1.71 -25.53
N PRO A 288 12.70 -0.43 -25.80
CA PRO A 288 13.55 0.67 -25.38
C PRO A 288 13.77 0.63 -23.87
N TRP A 289 15.00 0.88 -23.42
CA TRP A 289 15.36 0.76 -21.99
C TRP A 289 14.48 1.61 -21.07
N PHE A 290 13.96 2.75 -21.54
CA PHE A 290 13.12 3.68 -20.79
C PHE A 290 11.62 3.30 -20.80
N ARG A 291 11.25 2.18 -21.43
CA ARG A 291 9.88 1.63 -21.45
C ARG A 291 9.92 0.17 -20.97
N PRO A 292 10.10 -0.07 -19.66
CA PRO A 292 10.24 -1.42 -19.13
C PRO A 292 8.97 -2.26 -19.28
N PHE A 293 7.80 -1.62 -19.44
CA PHE A 293 6.51 -2.30 -19.47
C PHE A 293 5.71 -2.00 -20.74
N ASP A 294 5.19 -3.05 -21.36
CA ASP A 294 4.14 -3.06 -22.39
C ASP A 294 3.23 -4.32 -22.27
N GLU A 295 2.30 -4.52 -23.20
CA GLU A 295 1.34 -5.62 -23.21
C GLU A 295 1.96 -7.03 -23.32
N THR A 296 3.23 -7.12 -23.75
CA THR A 296 3.98 -8.38 -23.86
C THR A 296 4.90 -8.62 -22.66
N THR A 297 4.83 -7.79 -21.61
CA THR A 297 5.73 -7.90 -20.44
C THR A 297 5.54 -9.23 -19.73
N ARG A 298 6.62 -9.97 -19.52
CA ARG A 298 6.62 -11.20 -18.72
C ARG A 298 7.55 -10.99 -17.53
N GLY A 299 7.01 -11.22 -16.34
CA GLY A 299 7.66 -10.96 -15.07
C GLY A 299 7.82 -12.23 -14.25
N LEU A 300 8.87 -12.23 -13.44
CA LEU A 300 9.13 -13.20 -12.39
C LEU A 300 8.70 -12.60 -11.05
N VAL A 301 8.16 -13.42 -10.15
CA VAL A 301 7.79 -12.97 -8.79
C VAL A 301 8.64 -13.71 -7.77
N TYR A 302 9.46 -12.97 -7.02
CA TYR A 302 10.28 -13.53 -5.94
C TYR A 302 9.48 -13.51 -4.63
N GLY A 303 9.26 -14.69 -4.05
CA GLY A 303 8.44 -14.92 -2.86
C GLY A 303 7.08 -15.55 -3.16
N LEU A 304 6.54 -16.30 -2.20
CA LEU A 304 5.21 -16.92 -2.31
C LEU A 304 4.11 -15.87 -2.07
N GLN A 305 3.66 -15.22 -3.14
CA GLN A 305 2.66 -14.16 -3.10
C GLN A 305 1.41 -14.46 -3.93
N PRO A 306 0.65 -15.53 -3.61
CA PRO A 306 -0.46 -15.98 -4.45
C PRO A 306 -1.55 -14.92 -4.64
N ARG A 307 -1.84 -14.11 -3.62
CA ARG A 307 -2.86 -13.06 -3.73
C ARG A 307 -2.44 -11.94 -4.70
N ALA A 308 -1.17 -11.51 -4.63
CA ALA A 308 -0.64 -10.48 -5.51
C ALA A 308 -0.60 -10.98 -6.96
N ILE A 309 -0.12 -12.21 -7.16
CA ILE A 309 -0.04 -12.87 -8.48
C ILE A 309 -1.44 -13.06 -9.07
N GLN A 310 -2.39 -13.59 -8.30
CA GLN A 310 -3.76 -13.74 -8.79
C GLN A 310 -4.33 -12.40 -9.23
N GLY A 311 -4.14 -11.34 -8.44
CA GLY A 311 -4.61 -10.03 -8.84
C GLY A 311 -3.90 -9.47 -10.09
N MET A 312 -2.61 -9.76 -10.30
CA MET A 312 -1.91 -9.42 -11.55
C MET A 312 -2.57 -10.14 -12.75
N LEU A 313 -2.86 -11.44 -12.62
CA LEU A 313 -3.55 -12.23 -13.64
C LEU A 313 -4.99 -11.72 -13.90
N ASP A 314 -5.73 -11.36 -12.85
CA ASP A 314 -7.07 -10.78 -12.98
C ASP A 314 -7.01 -9.45 -13.75
N PHE A 315 -6.00 -8.62 -13.46
CA PHE A 315 -5.75 -7.37 -14.18
C PHE A 315 -5.38 -7.62 -15.64
N ASP A 316 -4.50 -8.57 -15.92
CA ASP A 316 -4.10 -8.94 -17.27
C ASP A 316 -5.31 -9.39 -18.09
N PHE A 317 -6.16 -10.23 -17.51
CA PHE A 317 -7.40 -10.70 -18.13
C PHE A 317 -8.36 -9.53 -18.39
N ALA A 318 -8.55 -8.63 -17.42
CA ALA A 318 -9.38 -7.44 -17.59
C ALA A 318 -8.83 -6.47 -18.65
N CYS A 319 -7.52 -6.43 -18.85
CA CYS A 319 -6.85 -5.66 -19.91
C CYS A 319 -6.95 -6.31 -21.31
N GLY A 320 -7.51 -7.53 -21.42
CA GLY A 320 -7.56 -8.27 -22.67
C GLY A 320 -6.20 -8.79 -23.14
N ARG A 321 -5.25 -8.97 -22.22
CA ARG A 321 -3.95 -9.57 -22.57
C ARG A 321 -4.14 -11.01 -23.03
N LYS A 322 -3.26 -11.46 -23.90
CA LYS A 322 -3.28 -12.83 -24.46
C LYS A 322 -2.60 -13.85 -23.54
N ILE A 323 -1.61 -13.41 -22.78
CA ILE A 323 -0.73 -14.23 -21.96
C ILE A 323 -0.61 -13.54 -20.58
N PRO A 324 -0.57 -14.30 -19.47
CA PRO A 324 -0.36 -13.76 -18.13
C PRO A 324 0.95 -12.96 -18.03
N SER A 325 0.92 -11.87 -17.28
CA SER A 325 2.12 -11.09 -16.95
C SER A 325 3.14 -11.91 -16.17
N VAL A 326 2.71 -12.85 -15.33
CA VAL A 326 3.61 -13.65 -14.51
C VAL A 326 4.00 -14.93 -15.25
N ALA A 327 5.30 -15.11 -15.47
CA ALA A 327 5.85 -16.31 -16.08
C ALA A 327 6.14 -17.41 -15.06
N ALA A 328 6.71 -17.04 -13.92
CA ALA A 328 7.07 -17.98 -12.88
C ALA A 328 7.26 -17.30 -11.52
N MET A 329 7.35 -18.13 -10.49
CA MET A 329 7.66 -17.72 -9.13
C MET A 329 9.05 -18.22 -8.73
N ILE A 330 9.72 -17.49 -7.83
CA ILE A 330 10.99 -17.89 -7.22
C ILE A 330 10.77 -18.01 -5.72
N TYR A 331 11.06 -19.19 -5.17
CA TYR A 331 10.98 -19.45 -3.74
C TYR A 331 12.11 -20.38 -3.28
N PRO A 332 13.21 -19.83 -2.73
CA PRO A 332 14.42 -20.61 -2.40
C PRO A 332 14.22 -21.65 -1.30
N PHE A 333 13.17 -21.50 -0.47
CA PHE A 333 12.91 -22.38 0.67
C PHE A 333 12.03 -23.60 0.32
N GLY A 334 11.71 -23.78 -0.96
CA GLY A 334 10.92 -24.90 -1.46
C GLY A 334 11.58 -25.58 -2.66
N GLY A 335 11.17 -26.81 -2.94
CA GLY A 335 11.55 -27.50 -4.17
C GLY A 335 10.74 -27.03 -5.38
N HIS A 336 11.08 -27.55 -6.56
CA HIS A 336 10.32 -27.28 -7.78
C HIS A 336 8.90 -27.84 -7.67
N HIS A 337 7.90 -26.97 -7.83
CA HIS A 337 6.49 -27.35 -7.83
C HIS A 337 5.69 -26.39 -8.71
N VAL A 338 4.39 -26.66 -8.87
CA VAL A 338 3.46 -25.78 -9.57
C VAL A 338 2.45 -25.21 -8.59
N GLN A 339 2.05 -23.97 -8.82
CA GLN A 339 1.00 -23.32 -8.05
C GLN A 339 -0.18 -22.97 -8.95
N LYS A 340 -1.40 -23.25 -8.44
CA LYS A 340 -2.65 -23.04 -9.16
C LYS A 340 -3.13 -21.60 -9.02
N PHE A 341 -3.54 -21.04 -10.15
CA PHE A 341 -4.14 -19.72 -10.30
C PHE A 341 -5.34 -19.79 -11.26
N TYR A 342 -6.04 -18.67 -11.40
CA TYR A 342 -7.14 -18.51 -12.35
C TYR A 342 -6.79 -17.51 -13.45
N TRP A 343 -7.17 -17.85 -14.68
CA TRP A 343 -7.15 -16.98 -15.85
C TRP A 343 -8.60 -16.82 -16.34
N GLY A 344 -9.24 -15.73 -15.93
CA GLY A 344 -10.69 -15.59 -16.03
C GLY A 344 -11.39 -16.66 -15.19
N THR A 345 -12.16 -17.54 -15.83
CA THR A 345 -12.84 -18.65 -15.17
C THR A 345 -12.08 -19.98 -15.22
N LYS A 346 -10.95 -20.03 -15.94
CA LYS A 346 -10.17 -21.26 -16.15
C LYS A 346 -8.98 -21.35 -15.21
N GLU A 347 -8.52 -22.56 -14.93
CA GLU A 347 -7.33 -22.77 -14.11
C GLU A 347 -6.06 -22.61 -14.95
N THR A 348 -5.01 -22.09 -14.34
CA THR A 348 -3.66 -22.03 -14.93
C THR A 348 -2.63 -22.39 -13.86
N LEU A 349 -1.52 -22.98 -14.28
CA LEU A 349 -0.44 -23.40 -13.39
C LEU A 349 0.79 -22.54 -13.65
N LEU A 350 1.35 -21.96 -12.59
CA LEU A 350 2.63 -21.27 -12.65
C LEU A 350 3.72 -22.11 -11.99
N PRO A 351 4.87 -22.33 -12.65
CA PRO A 351 5.98 -23.05 -12.06
C PRO A 351 6.67 -22.20 -10.98
N VAL A 352 7.16 -22.88 -9.94
CA VAL A 352 7.93 -22.31 -8.84
C VAL A 352 9.33 -22.90 -8.89
N TYR A 353 10.34 -22.03 -8.97
CA TYR A 353 11.76 -22.41 -9.02
C TYR A 353 12.49 -22.01 -7.73
N ALA A 354 13.59 -22.68 -7.43
CA ALA A 354 14.42 -22.35 -6.26
C ALA A 354 15.28 -21.11 -6.52
N THR A 355 15.72 -20.90 -7.77
CA THR A 355 16.64 -19.81 -8.13
C THR A 355 16.13 -18.98 -9.31
N ILE A 356 16.59 -17.72 -9.38
CA ILE A 356 16.30 -16.83 -10.50
C ILE A 356 16.91 -17.38 -11.80
N ALA A 357 18.12 -17.94 -11.73
CA ALA A 357 18.84 -18.52 -12.86
C ALA A 357 18.08 -19.68 -13.54
N GLU A 358 17.45 -20.57 -12.75
CA GLU A 358 16.62 -21.65 -13.30
C GLU A 358 15.36 -21.11 -13.97
N ALA A 359 14.71 -20.12 -13.35
CA ALA A 359 13.52 -19.50 -13.90
C ALA A 359 13.80 -18.85 -15.27
N VAL A 360 14.85 -18.02 -15.38
CA VAL A 360 15.19 -17.36 -16.66
C VAL A 360 15.64 -18.32 -17.75
N LYS A 361 16.28 -19.43 -17.38
CA LYS A 361 16.63 -20.50 -18.35
C LYS A 361 15.39 -21.15 -18.94
N LYS A 362 14.32 -21.27 -18.16
CA LYS A 362 13.05 -21.85 -18.58
C LYS A 362 12.08 -20.82 -19.17
N HIS A 363 12.25 -19.54 -18.90
CA HIS A 363 11.36 -18.45 -19.34
C HIS A 363 12.19 -17.33 -19.97
N PRO A 364 12.72 -17.55 -21.20
CA PRO A 364 13.61 -16.59 -21.86
C PRO A 364 12.95 -15.24 -22.19
N GLU A 365 11.62 -15.19 -22.16
CA GLU A 365 10.82 -13.99 -22.39
C GLU A 365 10.68 -13.09 -21.16
N ALA A 366 11.05 -13.57 -19.97
CA ALA A 366 10.84 -12.84 -18.73
C ALA A 366 11.97 -11.83 -18.44
N ASP A 367 11.66 -10.54 -18.45
CA ASP A 367 12.64 -9.45 -18.32
C ASP A 367 12.41 -8.56 -17.08
N THR A 368 11.35 -8.80 -16.32
CA THR A 368 11.00 -8.04 -15.13
C THR A 368 11.00 -8.93 -13.88
N LEU A 369 11.48 -8.43 -12.74
CA LEU A 369 11.40 -9.10 -11.45
C LEU A 369 10.60 -8.27 -10.45
N VAL A 370 9.56 -8.84 -9.84
CA VAL A 370 8.86 -8.26 -8.70
C VAL A 370 9.34 -8.97 -7.44
N ASN A 371 10.14 -8.28 -6.63
CA ASN A 371 10.82 -8.87 -5.48
C ASN A 371 10.08 -8.56 -4.15
N PHE A 372 9.39 -9.57 -3.62
CA PHE A 372 8.71 -9.54 -2.31
C PHE A 372 9.56 -10.14 -1.18
N SER A 373 10.88 -10.21 -1.35
CA SER A 373 11.80 -10.52 -0.25
C SER A 373 11.56 -9.61 0.95
N SER A 374 11.87 -10.11 2.15
CA SER A 374 11.86 -9.27 3.36
C SER A 374 13.01 -8.26 3.32
N SER A 375 12.96 -7.22 4.18
CA SER A 375 14.05 -6.25 4.34
C SER A 375 15.40 -6.89 4.62
N ARG A 376 15.41 -8.08 5.23
CA ARG A 376 16.62 -8.84 5.55
C ARG A 376 17.21 -9.59 4.36
N SER A 377 16.39 -9.99 3.39
CA SER A 377 16.80 -10.83 2.25
C SER A 377 16.76 -10.12 0.89
N VAL A 378 16.15 -8.93 0.83
CA VAL A 378 16.00 -8.16 -0.42
C VAL A 378 17.35 -7.76 -1.01
N TYR A 379 18.34 -7.45 -0.18
CA TYR A 379 19.68 -7.12 -0.66
C TYR A 379 20.29 -8.27 -1.46
N GLN A 380 20.46 -9.45 -0.86
CA GLN A 380 21.07 -10.59 -1.54
C GLN A 380 20.28 -11.04 -2.76
N SER A 381 18.95 -11.18 -2.63
CA SER A 381 18.09 -11.58 -3.77
C SER A 381 18.14 -10.60 -4.95
N THR A 382 18.39 -9.31 -4.68
CA THR A 382 18.57 -8.30 -5.74
C THR A 382 19.96 -8.39 -6.36
N LEU A 383 21.02 -8.66 -5.59
CA LEU A 383 22.35 -8.93 -6.15
C LEU A 383 22.32 -10.14 -7.09
N ASP A 384 21.66 -11.22 -6.68
CA ASP A 384 21.50 -12.43 -7.49
C ASP A 384 20.75 -12.12 -8.80
N ALA A 385 19.74 -11.25 -8.75
CA ALA A 385 18.99 -10.80 -9.93
C ALA A 385 19.84 -9.94 -10.87
N LEU A 386 20.71 -9.07 -10.35
CA LEU A 386 21.59 -8.18 -11.11
C LEU A 386 22.71 -8.92 -11.85
N GLU A 387 23.00 -10.17 -11.49
CA GLU A 387 23.88 -11.03 -12.27
C GLU A 387 23.21 -11.63 -13.52
N ILE A 388 21.88 -11.54 -13.62
CA ILE A 388 21.13 -12.06 -14.75
C ILE A 388 20.94 -10.96 -15.80
N SER A 389 21.70 -11.03 -16.89
CA SER A 389 21.67 -10.02 -17.96
C SER A 389 20.32 -9.86 -18.66
N GLN A 390 19.44 -10.86 -18.57
CA GLN A 390 18.07 -10.82 -19.11
C GLN A 390 17.15 -9.85 -18.35
N ILE A 391 17.36 -9.69 -17.04
CA ILE A 391 16.50 -8.83 -16.20
C ILE A 391 16.82 -7.36 -16.50
N LYS A 392 15.79 -6.60 -16.87
CA LYS A 392 15.86 -5.18 -17.24
C LYS A 392 15.18 -4.25 -16.24
N SER A 393 14.24 -4.77 -15.45
CA SER A 393 13.52 -4.01 -14.43
C SER A 393 13.31 -4.85 -13.17
N ILE A 394 13.55 -4.27 -12.00
CA ILE A 394 13.34 -4.90 -10.70
C ILE A 394 12.53 -3.97 -9.80
N ALA A 395 11.39 -4.45 -9.32
CA ALA A 395 10.60 -3.77 -8.30
C ALA A 395 10.89 -4.34 -6.91
N LEU A 396 11.30 -3.50 -5.96
CA LEU A 396 11.70 -3.87 -4.61
C LEU A 396 10.61 -3.47 -3.62
N ILE A 397 9.82 -4.44 -3.14
CA ILE A 397 8.63 -4.16 -2.33
C ILE A 397 8.98 -3.88 -0.86
N ALA A 398 10.07 -4.45 -0.36
CA ALA A 398 10.47 -4.38 1.05
C ALA A 398 10.67 -2.94 1.54
N GLU A 399 10.08 -2.59 2.68
CA GLU A 399 10.39 -1.38 3.46
C GLU A 399 11.42 -1.71 4.55
N GLY A 400 12.19 -0.72 4.99
CA GLY A 400 13.19 -0.89 6.06
C GLY A 400 14.49 -1.51 5.56
N VAL A 401 14.86 -1.22 4.31
CA VAL A 401 16.16 -1.62 3.74
C VAL A 401 17.21 -0.60 4.19
N PRO A 402 18.36 -1.04 4.75
CA PRO A 402 19.46 -0.13 5.07
C PRO A 402 19.85 0.78 3.91
N GLU A 403 20.00 2.08 4.16
CA GLU A 403 20.33 3.10 3.15
C GLU A 403 21.64 2.75 2.43
N ARG A 404 22.58 2.10 3.13
CA ARG A 404 23.81 1.58 2.53
C ARG A 404 23.54 0.48 1.51
N HIS A 405 22.69 -0.48 1.83
CA HIS A 405 22.32 -1.56 0.90
C HIS A 405 21.56 -1.00 -0.31
N ALA A 406 20.64 -0.05 -0.11
CA ALA A 406 19.93 0.60 -1.21
C ALA A 406 20.89 1.33 -2.18
N ARG A 407 21.92 2.02 -1.65
CA ARG A 407 22.96 2.67 -2.47
C ARG A 407 23.82 1.67 -3.24
N GLU A 408 24.19 0.55 -2.63
CA GLU A 408 24.96 -0.50 -3.30
C GLU A 408 24.15 -1.16 -4.43
N ILE A 409 22.86 -1.41 -4.21
CA ILE A 409 21.94 -1.88 -5.25
C ILE A 409 21.86 -0.87 -6.40
N LEU A 410 21.65 0.41 -6.10
CA LEU A 410 21.56 1.46 -7.13
C LEU A 410 22.84 1.53 -7.97
N HIS A 411 24.01 1.54 -7.32
CA HIS A 411 25.30 1.59 -8.02
C HIS A 411 25.50 0.40 -8.99
N LEU A 412 25.14 -0.81 -8.55
CA LEU A 412 25.24 -2.00 -9.38
C LEU A 412 24.20 -2.00 -10.51
N ALA A 413 22.98 -1.55 -10.23
CA ALA A 413 21.91 -1.45 -11.22
C ALA A 413 22.27 -0.46 -12.35
N GLU A 414 22.86 0.69 -12.02
CA GLU A 414 23.39 1.64 -13.01
C GLU A 414 24.45 1.00 -13.91
N LYS A 415 25.42 0.29 -13.30
CA LYS A 415 26.48 -0.42 -14.03
C LYS A 415 25.92 -1.49 -14.97
N LYS A 416 24.87 -2.19 -14.54
CA LYS A 416 24.20 -3.27 -15.29
C LYS A 416 23.08 -2.76 -16.21
N LYS A 417 22.75 -1.46 -16.17
CA LYS A 417 21.65 -0.81 -16.89
C LYS A 417 20.28 -1.45 -16.62
N VAL A 418 19.99 -1.70 -15.34
CA VAL A 418 18.73 -2.27 -14.86
C VAL A 418 17.94 -1.18 -14.14
N ILE A 419 16.64 -1.06 -14.44
CA ILE A 419 15.75 -0.13 -13.75
C ILE A 419 15.38 -0.70 -12.38
N ILE A 420 15.52 0.10 -11.33
CA ILE A 420 15.03 -0.22 -9.99
C ILE A 420 13.81 0.65 -9.67
N ILE A 421 12.74 0.03 -9.19
CA ILE A 421 11.55 0.71 -8.65
C ILE A 421 11.45 0.32 -7.17
N GLY A 422 11.73 1.26 -6.26
CA GLY A 422 11.83 1.01 -4.83
C GLY A 422 13.26 1.20 -4.27
N PRO A 423 13.54 0.77 -3.03
CA PRO A 423 12.69 -0.03 -2.15
C PRO A 423 11.51 0.73 -1.52
N ALA A 424 10.80 0.11 -0.58
CA ALA A 424 9.67 0.67 0.14
C ALA A 424 8.54 1.18 -0.78
N THR A 425 8.17 0.37 -1.78
CA THR A 425 7.14 0.72 -2.76
C THR A 425 6.11 -0.38 -2.94
N VAL A 426 4.92 0.01 -3.39
CA VAL A 426 3.93 -0.94 -3.95
C VAL A 426 4.29 -1.32 -5.41
N GLY A 427 5.09 -0.51 -6.08
CA GLY A 427 5.50 -0.66 -7.47
C GLY A 427 4.90 0.40 -8.38
N GLY A 428 4.00 -0.01 -9.27
CA GLY A 428 3.50 0.82 -10.36
C GLY A 428 2.50 0.09 -11.23
N ILE A 429 1.80 0.83 -12.07
CA ILE A 429 0.77 0.32 -12.97
C ILE A 429 0.83 1.04 -14.32
N LYS A 430 0.77 0.25 -15.38
CA LYS A 430 0.60 0.70 -16.76
C LYS A 430 -0.70 0.10 -17.29
N PRO A 431 -1.82 0.85 -17.23
CA PRO A 431 -3.13 0.38 -17.69
C PRO A 431 -3.11 -0.23 -19.10
N GLY A 432 -3.71 -1.41 -19.23
CA GLY A 432 -3.69 -2.20 -20.48
C GLY A 432 -2.44 -3.07 -20.68
N CYS A 433 -1.38 -2.84 -19.91
CA CYS A 433 -0.07 -3.46 -20.15
C CYS A 433 0.39 -4.35 -18.99
N PHE A 434 0.68 -3.79 -17.81
CA PHE A 434 1.32 -4.51 -16.72
C PHE A 434 1.09 -3.78 -15.39
N ARG A 435 0.94 -4.54 -14.30
CA ARG A 435 0.94 -3.96 -12.96
C ARG A 435 1.92 -4.71 -12.07
N ILE A 436 2.58 -3.97 -11.18
CA ILE A 436 3.52 -4.55 -10.22
C ILE A 436 2.74 -4.98 -8.98
N GLY A 437 2.67 -6.29 -8.76
CA GLY A 437 2.18 -6.88 -7.51
C GLY A 437 0.77 -6.41 -7.13
N ASN A 438 0.68 -5.72 -6.00
CA ASN A 438 -0.59 -5.28 -5.42
C ASN A 438 -1.06 -3.90 -5.91
N THR A 439 -0.34 -3.25 -6.83
CA THR A 439 -0.66 -1.88 -7.26
C THR A 439 -2.06 -1.78 -7.88
N GLY A 440 -2.82 -0.77 -7.49
CA GLY A 440 -4.22 -0.59 -7.93
C GLY A 440 -5.22 -1.46 -7.16
N GLY A 441 -4.76 -2.38 -6.31
CA GLY A 441 -5.58 -3.18 -5.42
C GLY A 441 -6.51 -4.19 -6.10
N MET A 442 -7.69 -4.37 -5.52
CA MET A 442 -8.71 -5.32 -5.98
C MET A 442 -9.38 -4.86 -7.28
N MET A 443 -10.07 -5.80 -7.94
CA MET A 443 -10.65 -5.57 -9.25
C MET A 443 -11.77 -4.52 -9.27
N ASP A 444 -12.48 -4.35 -8.15
CA ASP A 444 -13.43 -3.26 -7.97
C ASP A 444 -12.77 -1.89 -8.17
N ASN A 445 -11.58 -1.66 -7.60
CA ASN A 445 -10.83 -0.43 -7.78
C ASN A 445 -10.21 -0.31 -9.18
N ILE A 446 -9.72 -1.41 -9.77
CA ILE A 446 -9.21 -1.42 -11.15
C ILE A 446 -10.31 -0.95 -12.13
N ILE A 447 -11.54 -1.42 -11.94
CA ILE A 447 -12.69 -1.02 -12.76
C ILE A 447 -13.10 0.42 -12.44
N ALA A 448 -13.28 0.76 -11.17
CA ALA A 448 -13.70 2.10 -10.74
C ALA A 448 -12.75 3.20 -11.22
N SER A 449 -11.44 2.97 -11.11
CA SER A 449 -10.39 3.89 -11.57
C SER A 449 -10.06 3.73 -13.07
N LYS A 450 -10.79 2.86 -13.79
CA LYS A 450 -10.63 2.62 -15.22
C LYS A 450 -9.18 2.24 -15.61
N LEU A 451 -8.52 1.44 -14.79
CA LEU A 451 -7.11 1.06 -14.95
C LEU A 451 -6.89 -0.09 -15.93
N TYR A 452 -7.94 -0.65 -16.52
CA TYR A 452 -7.85 -1.73 -17.51
C TYR A 452 -7.50 -1.24 -18.93
N ARG A 453 -7.45 0.08 -19.15
CA ARG A 453 -7.12 0.70 -20.45
C ARG A 453 -6.33 2.00 -20.28
N PRO A 454 -5.40 2.33 -21.21
CA PRO A 454 -4.58 3.52 -21.11
C PRO A 454 -5.41 4.80 -21.24
N GLY A 455 -5.09 5.80 -20.42
CA GLY A 455 -5.42 7.19 -20.67
C GLY A 455 -4.23 7.95 -21.25
N SER A 456 -4.06 9.22 -20.89
CA SER A 456 -3.00 10.09 -21.42
C SER A 456 -2.17 10.81 -20.36
N VAL A 457 -2.41 10.52 -19.07
CA VAL A 457 -1.69 11.16 -17.96
C VAL A 457 -0.75 10.18 -17.28
N ALA A 458 0.54 10.47 -17.28
CA ALA A 458 1.53 9.74 -16.50
C ALA A 458 1.80 10.44 -15.17
N TYR A 459 2.11 9.68 -14.11
CA TYR A 459 2.50 10.26 -12.83
C TYR A 459 3.65 9.48 -12.17
N VAL A 460 4.33 10.18 -11.27
CA VAL A 460 5.31 9.60 -10.35
C VAL A 460 5.01 10.09 -8.93
N SER A 461 5.09 9.19 -7.95
CA SER A 461 4.86 9.48 -6.53
C SER A 461 5.88 8.75 -5.67
N LYS A 462 6.20 9.24 -4.47
CA LYS A 462 6.91 8.43 -3.46
C LYS A 462 5.97 7.39 -2.83
N SER A 463 4.79 7.83 -2.41
CA SER A 463 3.84 7.00 -1.67
C SER A 463 2.98 6.13 -2.60
N GLY A 464 2.98 4.82 -2.33
CA GLY A 464 2.06 3.88 -2.99
C GLY A 464 0.59 4.08 -2.62
N GLY A 465 0.28 4.54 -1.41
CA GLY A 465 -1.10 4.89 -1.04
C GLY A 465 -1.61 6.08 -1.85
N MET A 466 -0.76 7.11 -2.00
CA MET A 466 -1.12 8.29 -2.79
C MET A 466 -1.10 8.03 -4.29
N SER A 467 -0.32 7.07 -4.80
CA SER A 467 -0.41 6.69 -6.22
C SER A 467 -1.79 6.13 -6.58
N ASN A 468 -2.40 5.38 -5.67
CA ASN A 468 -3.75 4.88 -5.91
C ASN A 468 -4.82 5.97 -5.73
N GLU A 469 -4.57 6.96 -4.87
CA GLU A 469 -5.39 8.17 -4.83
C GLU A 469 -5.30 8.97 -6.13
N LEU A 470 -4.10 9.08 -6.73
CA LEU A 470 -3.90 9.69 -8.05
C LEU A 470 -4.65 8.91 -9.14
N ASN A 471 -4.62 7.57 -9.12
CA ASN A 471 -5.43 6.77 -10.05
C ASN A 471 -6.92 7.15 -9.99
N ASN A 472 -7.47 7.27 -8.78
CA ASN A 472 -8.85 7.67 -8.58
C ASN A 472 -9.11 9.09 -9.11
N ILE A 473 -8.31 10.08 -8.69
CA ILE A 473 -8.46 11.48 -9.12
C ILE A 473 -8.38 11.60 -10.65
N LEU A 474 -7.38 10.97 -11.27
CA LEU A 474 -7.19 11.04 -12.73
C LEU A 474 -8.31 10.33 -13.49
N SER A 475 -8.90 9.26 -12.93
CA SER A 475 -10.03 8.58 -13.57
C SER A 475 -11.31 9.43 -13.62
N LEU A 476 -11.44 10.38 -12.69
CA LEU A 476 -12.57 11.30 -12.55
C LEU A 476 -12.35 12.60 -13.35
N THR A 477 -11.11 13.07 -13.46
CA THR A 477 -10.77 14.39 -14.01
C THR A 477 -10.16 14.37 -15.40
N THR A 478 -9.77 13.19 -15.90
CA THR A 478 -9.08 13.02 -17.19
C THR A 478 -9.60 11.77 -17.92
N ASN A 479 -8.99 11.41 -19.05
CA ASN A 479 -9.26 10.12 -19.71
C ASN A 479 -8.59 8.92 -18.99
N GLY A 480 -7.76 9.17 -17.97
CA GLY A 480 -7.19 8.17 -17.07
C GLY A 480 -5.66 8.10 -17.09
N THR A 481 -5.11 7.21 -16.27
CA THR A 481 -3.67 6.96 -16.15
C THR A 481 -3.12 6.29 -17.41
N TYR A 482 -2.00 6.79 -17.93
CA TYR A 482 -1.18 6.13 -18.96
C TYR A 482 -0.14 5.21 -18.32
N GLU A 483 0.64 5.75 -17.37
CA GLU A 483 1.64 4.99 -16.61
C GLU A 483 1.87 5.70 -15.26
N GLY A 484 1.82 4.94 -14.17
CA GLY A 484 1.93 5.46 -12.81
C GLY A 484 2.96 4.68 -12.01
N ILE A 485 4.01 5.35 -11.53
CA ILE A 485 5.09 4.72 -10.74
C ILE A 485 5.12 5.29 -9.33
N ALA A 486 5.14 4.42 -8.33
CA ALA A 486 5.52 4.77 -6.97
C ALA A 486 7.01 4.43 -6.79
N ILE A 487 7.88 5.43 -6.64
CA ILE A 487 9.34 5.20 -6.52
C ILE A 487 9.75 4.66 -5.14
N GLY A 488 8.89 4.82 -4.13
CA GLY A 488 9.15 4.38 -2.77
C GLY A 488 9.48 5.50 -1.79
N GLY A 489 9.44 5.15 -0.50
CA GLY A 489 9.64 6.08 0.63
C GLY A 489 11.08 6.22 1.11
N ASP A 490 11.99 5.35 0.66
CA ASP A 490 13.39 5.33 1.10
C ASP A 490 14.17 6.57 0.62
N ARG A 491 15.34 6.78 1.24
CA ARG A 491 16.17 7.99 1.09
C ARG A 491 16.98 8.04 -0.19
#